data_AF-A0A9W4DPC7-F1
#
_entry.id   AF-A0A9W4DPC7-F1
#
_cell.length_a   1.000
_cell.length_b   1.000
_cell.length_c   1.000
_cell.angle_alpha   90.00
_cell.angle_beta   90.00
_cell.angle_gamma   90.00
#
_symmetry.space_group_name_H-M   'P 1'
#
loop_
_entity.id
_entity.type
_entity.pdbx_description
1 polymer ?
#
loop_
_entity_poly.entity_id
_entity_poly.type
_entity_poly.pdbx_seq_one_letter_code
_entity_poly.pdbx_strand_id
1 'polypeptide(L)'
;MRLRPFVVRMPSGDRYWTVLGQDELAPIAEVDEFLRHVRFGRDQAESTTATYAAAIKLFLTWCARSGLYWRECVGRLGSFMFWLRYARLDGDPVVPGPGQQPVRGPRRVNTILAGVREFLKHQVAVGNAPVAVLGMLYEVADDRDLPVEVRGEASGPRYYARARHRAAVPDGRSPSPKSSVVSAGPGRSGTATRSVPRRGTRSARRAPGRRGAKRASSGNPVRADAGTRSLSRRTVPPTRRFGAQVDRLGGR
;
A
#
# COMPACT_ATOMS: atom_id res chain seq x y z
N MET A 1 17.33 -0.49 11.50
CA MET A 1 15.92 -0.31 11.94
C MET A 1 15.11 -1.55 11.58
N ARG A 2 14.66 -2.33 12.56
CA ARG A 2 13.68 -3.40 12.35
C ARG A 2 12.27 -2.83 12.55
N LEU A 3 11.34 -3.18 11.67
CA LEU A 3 9.98 -2.64 11.66
C LEU A 3 8.95 -3.77 11.70
N ARG A 4 7.88 -3.59 12.46
CA ARG A 4 6.76 -4.55 12.47
C ARG A 4 5.40 -3.85 12.46
N PRO A 5 4.41 -4.35 11.69
CA PRO A 5 3.04 -3.92 11.85
C PRO A 5 2.53 -4.36 13.23
N PHE A 6 1.69 -3.54 13.85
CA PHE A 6 1.16 -3.78 15.18
C PHE A 6 -0.28 -3.30 15.26
N VAL A 7 -1.15 -4.07 15.92
CA VAL A 7 -2.56 -3.69 16.11
C VAL A 7 -2.71 -2.90 17.42
N VAL A 8 -3.27 -1.71 17.32
CA VAL A 8 -3.63 -0.87 18.47
C VAL A 8 -5.12 -1.06 18.75
N ARG A 9 -5.46 -1.23 20.03
CA ARG A 9 -6.85 -1.35 20.51
C ARG A 9 -7.21 -0.06 21.24
N MET A 10 -8.30 0.56 20.82
CA MET A 10 -8.84 1.76 21.46
C MET A 10 -9.71 1.39 22.65
N PRO A 11 -9.90 2.30 23.63
CA PRO A 11 -10.86 2.10 24.70
C PRO A 11 -12.31 1.86 24.22
N SER A 12 -12.67 2.36 23.03
CA SER A 12 -13.98 2.13 22.40
C SER A 12 -14.18 0.69 21.90
N GLY A 13 -13.13 -0.14 21.90
CA GLY A 13 -13.13 -1.47 21.27
C GLY A 13 -12.70 -1.47 19.80
N ASP A 14 -12.61 -0.29 19.17
CA ASP A 14 -12.08 -0.16 17.81
C ASP A 14 -10.61 -0.54 17.72
N ARG A 15 -10.21 -0.96 16.52
CA ARG A 15 -8.82 -1.31 16.23
C ARG A 15 -8.33 -0.66 14.95
N TYR A 16 -7.04 -0.40 14.93
CA TYR A 16 -6.31 -0.03 13.71
C TYR A 16 -4.90 -0.60 13.78
N TRP A 17 -4.25 -0.68 12.63
CA TRP A 17 -2.86 -1.10 12.53
C TRP A 17 -1.94 0.10 12.44
N THR A 18 -0.78 0.01 13.08
CA THR A 18 0.34 0.98 13.01
C THR A 18 1.65 0.25 12.73
N VAL A 19 2.77 0.97 12.66
CA VAL A 19 4.12 0.39 12.50
C VAL A 19 5.00 0.80 13.67
N LEU A 20 5.56 -0.19 14.35
CA LEU A 20 6.51 0.03 15.45
C LEU A 20 7.95 -0.03 14.93
N GLY A 21 8.79 0.86 15.48
CA GLY A 21 10.23 0.64 15.57
C GLY A 21 10.50 -0.49 16.56
N GLN A 22 11.30 -1.48 16.16
CA GLN A 22 11.58 -2.64 17.04
C GLN A 22 12.48 -2.25 18.22
N ASP A 23 13.34 -1.26 18.02
CA ASP A 23 14.36 -0.87 19.00
C ASP A 23 13.74 0.02 20.09
N GLU A 24 12.82 0.90 19.71
CA GLU A 24 12.11 1.82 20.62
C GLU A 24 10.78 1.26 21.14
N LEU A 25 10.27 0.18 20.52
CA LEU A 25 8.92 -0.39 20.73
C LEU A 25 7.79 0.65 20.66
N ALA A 26 8.04 1.78 19.99
CA ALA A 26 7.13 2.90 19.86
C ALA A 26 6.57 3.00 18.42
N PRO A 27 5.32 3.45 18.26
CA PRO A 27 4.79 3.79 16.94
C PRO A 27 5.60 4.90 16.28
N ILE A 28 5.85 4.75 14.99
CA ILE A 28 6.42 5.83 14.18
C ILE A 28 5.34 6.91 14.05
N ALA A 29 5.57 8.09 14.61
CA ALA A 29 4.56 9.12 14.80
C ALA A 29 3.80 9.45 13.52
N GLU A 30 4.50 9.68 12.41
CA GLU A 30 3.90 10.04 11.13
C GLU A 30 3.03 8.92 10.55
N VAL A 31 3.42 7.66 10.78
CA VAL A 31 2.70 6.49 10.31
C VAL A 31 1.47 6.23 11.16
N ASP A 32 1.62 6.39 12.47
CA ASP A 32 0.55 6.21 13.43
C ASP A 32 -0.57 7.24 13.24
N GLU A 33 -0.21 8.51 13.09
CA GLU A 33 -1.14 9.59 12.79
C GLU A 33 -1.90 9.32 11.48
N PHE A 34 -1.20 8.94 10.41
CA PHE A 34 -1.82 8.60 9.14
C PHE A 34 -2.81 7.43 9.27
N LEU A 35 -2.45 6.35 9.95
CA LEU A 35 -3.30 5.17 10.04
C LEU A 35 -4.49 5.38 10.98
N ARG A 36 -4.34 6.22 12.00
CA ARG A 36 -5.49 6.75 12.78
C ARG A 36 -6.40 7.59 11.91
N HIS A 37 -5.86 8.48 11.09
CA HIS A 37 -6.66 9.27 10.15
C HIS A 37 -7.41 8.38 9.15
N VAL A 38 -6.76 7.33 8.62
CA VAL A 38 -7.42 6.35 7.74
C VAL A 38 -8.55 5.62 8.47
N ARG A 39 -8.32 5.13 9.68
CA ARG A 39 -9.33 4.38 10.44
C ARG A 39 -10.51 5.25 10.86
N PHE A 40 -10.24 6.40 11.46
CA PHE A 40 -11.23 7.17 12.21
C PHE A 40 -11.62 8.48 11.50
N GLY A 41 -10.72 9.07 10.72
CA GLY A 41 -11.01 10.28 9.95
C GLY A 41 -11.70 10.00 8.62
N ARG A 42 -11.33 8.89 7.96
CA ARG A 42 -11.92 8.47 6.67
C ARG A 42 -12.85 7.26 6.79
N ASP A 43 -13.08 6.80 8.02
CA ASP A 43 -13.92 5.64 8.34
C ASP A 43 -13.61 4.37 7.51
N GLN A 44 -12.32 4.11 7.26
CA GLN A 44 -11.92 2.92 6.51
C GLN A 44 -11.84 1.69 7.42
N ALA A 45 -12.04 0.51 6.82
CA ALA A 45 -11.96 -0.77 7.51
C ALA A 45 -10.58 -1.04 8.14
N GLU A 46 -10.56 -1.79 9.26
CA GLU A 46 -9.34 -2.24 9.94
C GLU A 46 -8.35 -2.92 8.97
N SER A 47 -8.85 -3.76 8.05
CA SER A 47 -8.05 -4.46 7.04
C SER A 47 -7.34 -3.51 6.06
N THR A 48 -7.92 -2.33 5.82
CA THR A 48 -7.28 -1.26 5.02
C THR A 48 -6.05 -0.74 5.76
N THR A 49 -6.19 -0.44 7.06
CA THR A 49 -5.05 -0.01 7.87
C THR A 49 -3.97 -1.09 7.97
N ALA A 50 -4.34 -2.37 8.07
CA ALA A 50 -3.38 -3.48 8.06
C ALA A 50 -2.59 -3.53 6.74
N THR A 51 -3.30 -3.37 5.61
CA THR A 51 -2.70 -3.36 4.28
C THR A 51 -1.74 -2.18 4.11
N TYR A 52 -2.13 -0.99 4.58
CA TYR A 52 -1.30 0.20 4.51
C TYR A 52 -0.10 0.12 5.45
N ALA A 53 -0.26 -0.35 6.69
CA ALA A 53 0.85 -0.57 7.62
C ALA A 53 1.90 -1.52 7.02
N ALA A 54 1.48 -2.61 6.39
CA ALA A 54 2.39 -3.53 5.72
C ALA A 54 3.12 -2.90 4.51
N ALA A 55 2.43 -2.06 3.73
CA ALA A 55 3.02 -1.33 2.61
C ALA A 55 4.04 -0.27 3.07
N ILE A 56 3.69 0.50 4.10
CA ILE A 56 4.55 1.54 4.68
C ILE A 56 5.78 0.92 5.34
N LYS A 57 5.62 -0.20 6.06
CA LYS A 57 6.77 -0.97 6.58
C LYS A 57 7.79 -1.27 5.49
N LEU A 58 7.35 -1.74 4.32
CA LEU A 58 8.25 -2.06 3.21
C LEU A 58 9.01 -0.82 2.74
N PHE A 59 8.31 0.29 2.58
CA PHE A 59 8.91 1.57 2.18
C PHE A 59 9.95 2.07 3.18
N LEU A 60 9.60 2.11 4.46
CA LEU A 60 10.50 2.56 5.52
C LEU A 60 11.70 1.63 5.71
N THR A 61 11.50 0.32 5.56
CA THR A 61 12.60 -0.66 5.57
C THR A 61 13.58 -0.38 4.43
N TRP A 62 13.07 -0.13 3.22
CA TRP A 62 13.91 0.21 2.08
C TRP A 62 14.64 1.56 2.27
N CYS A 63 13.98 2.56 2.85
CA CYS A 63 14.62 3.84 3.17
C CYS A 63 15.77 3.68 4.17
N ALA A 64 15.52 2.99 5.28
CA ALA A 64 16.54 2.70 6.27
C ALA A 64 17.74 1.94 5.66
N ARG A 65 17.49 1.00 4.74
CA ARG A 65 18.56 0.28 4.01
C ARG A 65 19.32 1.16 3.03
N SER A 66 18.65 2.16 2.46
CA SER A 66 19.27 3.12 1.54
C SER A 66 20.04 4.21 2.29
N GLY A 67 20.01 4.21 3.63
CA GLY A 67 20.62 5.25 4.47
C GLY A 67 19.91 6.59 4.36
N LEU A 68 18.64 6.61 3.95
CA LEU A 68 17.89 7.84 3.67
C LEU A 68 16.68 7.96 4.57
N TYR A 69 16.32 9.20 4.87
CA TYR A 69 15.03 9.49 5.47
C TYR A 69 13.91 9.30 4.45
N TRP A 70 12.70 8.99 4.93
CA TRP A 70 11.58 8.64 4.04
C TRP A 70 11.21 9.80 3.10
N ARG A 71 11.48 11.06 3.47
CA ARG A 71 11.24 12.23 2.62
C ARG A 71 12.18 12.26 1.41
N GLU A 72 13.43 11.88 1.59
CA GLU A 72 14.45 11.85 0.53
C GLU A 72 14.22 10.67 -0.43
N CYS A 73 13.69 9.57 0.10
CA CYS A 73 13.28 8.39 -0.64
C CYS A 73 12.20 8.63 -1.70
N VAL A 74 11.36 9.66 -1.54
CA VAL A 74 10.22 9.92 -2.44
C VAL A 74 10.69 10.12 -3.89
N GLY A 75 11.80 10.84 -4.09
CA GLY A 75 12.39 11.06 -5.42
C GLY A 75 12.99 9.79 -6.05
N ARG A 76 13.04 8.67 -5.31
CA ARG A 76 13.69 7.41 -5.71
C ARG A 76 12.71 6.24 -5.76
N LEU A 77 11.41 6.51 -5.94
CA LEU A 77 10.38 5.46 -5.99
C LEU A 77 10.59 4.43 -7.11
N GLY A 78 11.26 4.78 -8.22
CA GLY A 78 11.69 3.81 -9.22
C GLY A 78 12.64 2.73 -8.66
N SER A 79 13.62 3.13 -7.84
CA SER A 79 14.52 2.21 -7.15
C SER A 79 13.78 1.37 -6.09
N PHE A 80 12.80 1.97 -5.41
CA PHE A 80 11.93 1.23 -4.49
C PHE A 80 11.10 0.16 -5.22
N MET A 81 10.55 0.47 -6.39
CA MET A 81 9.81 -0.50 -7.21
C MET A 81 10.69 -1.66 -7.64
N PHE A 82 11.93 -1.37 -8.06
CA PHE A 82 12.92 -2.40 -8.39
C PHE A 82 13.21 -3.30 -7.19
N TRP A 83 13.45 -2.69 -6.02
CA TRP A 83 13.65 -3.42 -4.76
C TRP A 83 12.43 -4.30 -4.40
N LEU A 84 11.21 -3.78 -4.53
CA LEU A 84 9.99 -4.57 -4.28
C LEU A 84 9.89 -5.81 -5.17
N ARG A 85 10.36 -5.71 -6.42
CA ARG A 85 10.26 -6.79 -7.40
C ARG A 85 11.29 -7.89 -7.14
N TYR A 86 12.49 -7.54 -6.69
CA TYR A 86 13.63 -8.48 -6.69
C TYR A 86 14.26 -8.74 -5.32
N ALA A 87 14.01 -7.91 -4.31
CA ALA A 87 14.59 -8.12 -2.98
C ALA A 87 13.65 -8.87 -2.02
N ARG A 88 14.25 -9.75 -1.21
CA ARG A 88 13.59 -10.35 -0.04
C ARG A 88 13.64 -9.35 1.13
N LEU A 89 12.64 -9.45 2.01
CA LEU A 89 12.54 -8.61 3.22
C LEU A 89 13.73 -8.82 4.17
N ASP A 90 14.32 -10.00 4.12
CA ASP A 90 15.38 -10.50 5.01
C ASP A 90 16.74 -9.87 4.69
N GLY A 91 16.82 -9.11 3.59
CA GLY A 91 17.98 -8.32 3.21
C GLY A 91 18.91 -8.97 2.21
N ASP A 92 18.72 -10.26 1.92
CA ASP A 92 19.46 -10.95 0.88
C ASP A 92 18.99 -10.47 -0.50
N PRO A 93 19.89 -9.89 -1.32
CA PRO A 93 19.57 -9.67 -2.71
C PRO A 93 19.35 -11.03 -3.35
N VAL A 94 18.17 -11.27 -3.93
CA VAL A 94 18.08 -12.30 -4.96
C VAL A 94 18.94 -11.75 -6.09
N VAL A 95 20.14 -12.30 -6.28
CA VAL A 95 20.93 -12.02 -7.48
C VAL A 95 20.08 -12.55 -8.64
N PRO A 96 19.47 -11.69 -9.47
CA PRO A 96 18.55 -12.17 -10.49
C PRO A 96 19.41 -12.77 -11.60
N GLY A 97 19.52 -14.10 -11.62
CA GLY A 97 19.99 -14.82 -12.80
C GLY A 97 18.95 -14.73 -13.93
N PRO A 98 19.35 -14.97 -15.19
CA PRO A 98 18.41 -15.06 -16.31
C PRO A 98 17.26 -16.03 -15.97
N GLY A 99 16.01 -15.58 -16.14
CA GLY A 99 14.81 -16.40 -15.91
C GLY A 99 14.27 -16.45 -14.48
N GLN A 100 14.89 -15.74 -13.51
CA GLN A 100 14.37 -15.73 -12.14
C GLN A 100 13.03 -14.98 -12.01
N GLN A 101 12.10 -15.58 -11.26
CA GLN A 101 10.78 -15.00 -11.06
C GLN A 101 10.82 -13.84 -10.05
N PRO A 102 10.08 -12.75 -10.31
CA PRO A 102 9.91 -11.68 -9.33
C PRO A 102 9.41 -12.18 -7.98
N VAL A 103 9.99 -11.67 -6.89
CA VAL A 103 9.51 -11.90 -5.52
C VAL A 103 8.07 -11.39 -5.36
N ARG A 104 7.72 -10.30 -6.06
CA ARG A 104 6.37 -9.72 -6.04
C ARG A 104 5.89 -9.44 -7.45
N GLY A 105 4.71 -9.96 -7.79
CA GLY A 105 4.05 -9.69 -9.06
C GLY A 105 3.57 -8.22 -9.19
N PRO A 106 3.32 -7.74 -10.42
CA PRO A 106 2.93 -6.35 -10.70
C PRO A 106 1.72 -5.86 -9.89
N ARG A 107 0.69 -6.70 -9.72
CA ARG A 107 -0.50 -6.36 -8.91
C ARG A 107 -0.11 -6.04 -7.46
N ARG A 108 0.73 -6.87 -6.84
CA ARG A 108 1.17 -6.68 -5.45
C ARG A 108 2.01 -5.41 -5.30
N VAL A 109 2.90 -5.14 -6.25
CA VAL A 109 3.69 -3.90 -6.28
C VAL A 109 2.77 -2.69 -6.35
N ASN A 110 1.77 -2.70 -7.24
CA ASN A 110 0.82 -1.59 -7.37
C ASN A 110 -0.02 -1.38 -6.09
N THR A 111 -0.45 -2.45 -5.41
CA THR A 111 -1.13 -2.34 -4.10
C THR A 111 -0.23 -1.69 -3.04
N ILE A 112 1.05 -2.07 -2.99
CA ILE A 112 2.01 -1.48 -2.05
C ILE A 112 2.20 0.02 -2.36
N LEU A 113 2.42 0.36 -3.63
CA LEU A 113 2.59 1.75 -4.07
C LEU A 113 1.34 2.60 -3.80
N ALA A 114 0.14 2.03 -3.89
CA ALA A 114 -1.09 2.75 -3.55
C ALA A 114 -1.10 3.15 -2.06
N GLY A 115 -0.76 2.24 -1.15
CA GLY A 115 -0.67 2.54 0.28
C GLY A 115 0.42 3.58 0.59
N VAL A 116 1.59 3.46 -0.04
CA VAL A 116 2.69 4.43 0.11
C VAL A 116 2.29 5.81 -0.40
N ARG A 117 1.60 5.91 -1.54
CA ARG A 117 1.09 7.18 -2.07
C ARG A 117 0.07 7.83 -1.14
N GLU A 118 -0.87 7.07 -0.58
CA GLU A 118 -1.84 7.63 0.37
C GLU A 118 -1.15 8.16 1.63
N PHE A 119 -0.13 7.45 2.13
CA PHE A 119 0.70 7.93 3.25
C PHE A 119 1.40 9.24 2.91
N LEU A 120 2.12 9.30 1.78
CA LEU A 120 2.88 10.49 1.39
C LEU A 120 1.96 11.68 1.11
N LYS A 121 0.81 11.45 0.48
CA LYS A 121 -0.23 12.48 0.27
C LYS A 121 -0.74 13.04 1.60
N HIS A 122 -0.98 12.17 2.58
CA HIS A 122 -1.36 12.60 3.93
C HIS A 122 -0.26 13.44 4.57
N GLN A 123 1.01 13.02 4.47
CA GLN A 123 2.11 13.80 5.04
C GLN A 123 2.23 15.20 4.42
N VAL A 124 1.96 15.34 3.12
CA VAL A 124 1.85 16.67 2.50
C VAL A 124 0.68 17.45 3.07
N ALA A 125 -0.50 16.82 3.20
CA ALA A 125 -1.71 17.48 3.69
C ALA A 125 -1.58 18.02 5.13
N VAL A 126 -0.85 17.33 6.00
CA VAL A 126 -0.60 17.77 7.38
C VAL A 126 0.65 18.66 7.53
N GLY A 127 1.32 19.01 6.43
CA GLY A 127 2.51 19.89 6.43
C GLY A 127 3.83 19.18 6.76
N ASN A 128 3.81 17.86 6.95
CA ASN A 128 4.98 17.02 7.15
C ASN A 128 5.68 16.65 5.83
N ALA A 129 5.38 17.28 4.71
CA ALA A 129 6.17 17.16 3.49
C ALA A 129 5.91 18.37 2.58
N PRO A 130 6.90 18.81 1.80
CA PRO A 130 6.68 19.89 0.83
C PRO A 130 5.71 19.44 -0.26
N VAL A 131 4.88 20.36 -0.76
CA VAL A 131 3.90 20.11 -1.84
C VAL A 131 4.55 19.54 -3.10
N ALA A 132 5.83 19.85 -3.34
CA ALA A 132 6.64 19.28 -4.43
C ALA A 132 6.65 17.73 -4.44
N VAL A 133 6.43 17.07 -3.29
CA VAL A 133 6.26 15.61 -3.20
C VAL A 133 5.11 15.12 -4.07
N LEU A 134 3.98 15.85 -4.14
CA LEU A 134 2.87 15.44 -5.01
C LEU A 134 3.29 15.43 -6.48
N GLY A 135 4.11 16.39 -6.89
CA GLY A 135 4.72 16.42 -8.21
C GLY A 135 5.66 15.25 -8.48
N MET A 136 6.25 14.61 -7.46
CA MET A 136 7.06 13.39 -7.62
C MET A 136 6.20 12.12 -7.70
N LEU A 137 5.00 12.14 -7.10
CA LEU A 137 4.09 11.01 -7.07
C LEU A 137 3.17 10.93 -8.29
N TYR A 138 2.74 12.09 -8.78
CA TYR A 138 1.72 12.23 -9.80
C TYR A 138 2.21 13.07 -10.98
N GLU A 139 1.78 12.71 -12.18
CA GLU A 139 1.83 13.54 -13.37
C GLU A 139 0.42 14.06 -13.67
N VAL A 140 0.32 15.27 -14.22
CA VAL A 140 -0.95 15.79 -14.75
C VAL A 140 -1.10 15.19 -16.14
N ALA A 141 -2.08 14.30 -16.29
CA ALA A 141 -2.41 13.64 -17.55
C ALA A 141 -3.76 14.15 -18.06
N ASP A 142 -4.03 13.90 -19.34
CA ASP A 142 -5.27 14.29 -20.02
C ASP A 142 -6.00 13.03 -20.52
N ASP A 143 -7.32 13.12 -20.68
CA ASP A 143 -8.18 11.98 -20.99
C ASP A 143 -8.00 11.39 -22.40
N ARG A 144 -7.25 12.09 -23.26
CA ARG A 144 -6.83 11.62 -24.58
C ARG A 144 -6.01 10.33 -24.54
N ASP A 145 -5.32 10.05 -23.45
CA ASP A 145 -4.55 8.82 -23.25
C ASP A 145 -5.41 7.63 -22.76
N LEU A 146 -6.67 7.86 -22.38
CA LEU A 146 -7.57 6.80 -21.92
C LEU A 146 -8.27 6.09 -23.10
N PRO A 147 -8.65 4.82 -22.94
CA PRO A 147 -9.60 4.15 -23.83
C PRO A 147 -10.88 4.96 -24.00
N VAL A 148 -11.52 4.87 -25.17
CA VAL A 148 -12.73 5.64 -25.48
C VAL A 148 -13.86 5.38 -24.50
N GLU A 149 -13.93 4.18 -23.93
CA GLU A 149 -14.94 3.72 -22.98
C GLU A 149 -14.87 4.45 -21.62
N VAL A 150 -13.74 5.10 -21.33
CA VAL A 150 -13.51 5.86 -20.07
C VAL A 150 -13.37 7.37 -20.30
N ARG A 151 -13.41 7.83 -21.56
CA ARG A 151 -13.53 9.25 -21.89
C ARG A 151 -14.98 9.65 -21.70
N GLY A 152 -15.27 10.35 -20.60
CA GLY A 152 -16.65 10.79 -20.35
C GLY A 152 -17.17 11.74 -21.43
N GLU A 153 -18.49 11.88 -21.54
CA GLU A 153 -19.21 12.56 -22.64
C GLU A 153 -18.98 14.08 -22.79
N ALA A 154 -18.08 14.70 -22.02
CA ALA A 154 -17.90 16.15 -22.09
C ALA A 154 -16.94 16.54 -23.21
N SER A 155 -17.31 17.58 -23.94
CA SER A 155 -16.48 18.19 -24.98
C SER A 155 -15.36 19.02 -24.34
N GLY A 156 -14.20 18.42 -24.11
CA GLY A 156 -12.98 19.10 -23.69
C GLY A 156 -11.99 18.19 -22.95
N PRO A 157 -10.67 18.46 -23.04
CA PRO A 157 -9.64 17.67 -22.35
C PRO A 157 -9.82 17.73 -20.84
N ARG A 158 -10.04 16.56 -20.20
CA ARG A 158 -10.11 16.45 -18.73
C ARG A 158 -8.75 16.07 -18.15
N TYR A 159 -8.21 16.96 -17.33
CA TYR A 159 -6.99 16.69 -16.60
C TYR A 159 -7.24 15.81 -15.36
N TYR A 160 -6.37 14.83 -15.14
CA TYR A 160 -6.39 13.99 -13.95
C TYR A 160 -4.97 13.69 -13.44
N ALA A 161 -4.86 13.41 -12.14
CA ALA A 161 -3.60 13.02 -11.53
C ALA A 161 -3.30 11.55 -11.81
N ARG A 162 -2.31 11.28 -12.66
CA ARG A 162 -1.86 9.93 -12.99
C ARG A 162 -0.63 9.56 -12.15
N ALA A 163 -0.62 8.38 -11.57
CA ALA A 163 0.53 7.94 -10.76
C ALA A 163 1.73 7.64 -11.67
N ARG A 164 2.87 8.32 -11.42
CA ARG A 164 4.12 8.15 -12.20
C ARG A 164 4.72 6.75 -12.06
N HIS A 165 4.57 6.17 -10.88
CA HIS A 165 5.20 4.91 -10.50
C HIS A 165 4.14 3.78 -10.50
N ARG A 166 4.04 3.05 -11.62
CA ARG A 166 3.13 1.91 -11.79
C ARG A 166 3.83 0.76 -12.51
N ALA A 167 3.71 -0.45 -11.97
CA ALA A 167 4.16 -1.66 -12.66
C ALA A 167 3.12 -2.07 -13.71
N ALA A 168 3.56 -2.27 -14.96
CA ALA A 168 2.71 -2.80 -16.01
C ALA A 168 2.21 -4.20 -15.63
N VAL A 169 0.89 -4.39 -15.71
CA VAL A 169 0.27 -5.70 -15.57
C VAL A 169 0.03 -6.18 -17.00
N PRO A 170 0.65 -7.29 -17.44
CA PRO A 170 0.35 -7.83 -18.76
C PRO A 170 -1.15 -8.14 -18.84
N ASP A 171 -1.82 -7.61 -19.84
CA ASP A 171 -3.18 -8.04 -20.15
C ASP A 171 -3.09 -9.51 -20.57
N GLY A 172 -3.98 -10.35 -20.03
CA GLY A 172 -4.01 -11.79 -20.31
C GLY A 172 -4.34 -12.15 -21.77
N ARG A 173 -4.30 -11.18 -22.68
CA ARG A 173 -4.40 -11.38 -24.12
C ARG A 173 -3.01 -11.76 -24.65
N SER A 174 -2.63 -13.02 -24.49
CA SER A 174 -1.51 -13.58 -25.24
C SER A 174 -1.71 -13.29 -26.72
N PRO A 175 -0.70 -12.79 -27.45
CA PRO A 175 -0.75 -12.84 -28.90
C PRO A 175 -0.79 -14.33 -29.28
N SER A 176 -1.89 -14.77 -29.90
CA SER A 176 -1.89 -16.06 -30.59
C SER A 176 -0.69 -16.09 -31.52
N PRO A 177 0.10 -17.18 -31.55
CA PRO A 177 1.14 -17.32 -32.55
C PRO A 177 0.45 -17.28 -33.90
N LYS A 178 0.73 -16.23 -34.69
CA LYS A 178 0.42 -16.26 -36.12
C LYS A 178 1.21 -17.44 -36.67
N SER A 179 0.53 -18.54 -36.96
CA SER A 179 1.06 -19.62 -37.75
C SER A 179 1.55 -19.03 -39.06
N SER A 180 2.87 -18.91 -39.21
CA SER A 180 3.51 -18.72 -40.49
C SER A 180 3.10 -19.90 -41.37
N VAL A 181 2.21 -19.62 -42.32
CA VAL A 181 1.91 -20.52 -43.43
C VAL A 181 3.18 -20.65 -44.26
N VAL A 182 3.87 -21.78 -44.12
CA VAL A 182 4.85 -22.24 -45.10
C VAL A 182 4.11 -23.20 -46.02
N SER A 183 3.89 -22.74 -47.25
CA SER A 183 3.43 -23.57 -48.36
C SER A 183 4.51 -24.58 -48.73
N ALA A 184 4.20 -25.87 -48.71
CA ALA A 184 4.92 -26.90 -49.44
C ALA A 184 3.91 -27.93 -49.97
N GLY A 185 3.90 -28.09 -51.29
CA GLY A 185 3.08 -29.03 -52.04
C GLY A 185 3.52 -30.50 -51.90
N PRO A 186 2.86 -31.43 -52.60
CA PRO A 186 2.42 -32.70 -52.03
C PRO A 186 3.37 -33.86 -52.29
N GLY A 187 3.50 -34.75 -51.30
CA GLY A 187 4.16 -36.05 -51.42
C GLY A 187 3.37 -37.11 -50.66
N ARG A 188 2.80 -38.06 -51.41
CA ARG A 188 2.02 -39.22 -50.94
C ARG A 188 2.84 -40.11 -49.99
N SER A 189 2.14 -40.79 -49.07
CA SER A 189 2.05 -42.28 -48.94
C SER A 189 2.00 -42.77 -47.49
N GLY A 190 0.90 -43.47 -47.13
CA GLY A 190 0.81 -44.50 -46.08
C GLY A 190 1.04 -44.07 -44.62
N THR A 191 0.43 -44.60 -43.58
CA THR A 191 -0.44 -45.77 -43.41
C THR A 191 -1.13 -45.59 -42.04
N ALA A 192 -2.34 -46.13 -41.90
CA ALA A 192 -3.21 -45.99 -40.76
C ALA A 192 -2.61 -46.50 -39.42
N THR A 193 -2.90 -45.82 -38.32
CA THR A 193 -3.40 -46.51 -37.12
C THR A 193 -4.31 -45.60 -36.28
N ARG A 194 -5.38 -46.25 -35.84
CA ARG A 194 -6.60 -45.78 -35.19
C ARG A 194 -6.37 -45.72 -33.67
N SER A 195 -6.94 -44.73 -32.97
CA SER A 195 -7.66 -44.86 -31.67
C SER A 195 -7.70 -43.55 -30.85
N VAL A 196 -8.92 -43.05 -30.63
CA VAL A 196 -9.40 -42.02 -29.67
C VAL A 196 -10.79 -42.53 -29.21
N PRO A 197 -11.41 -42.18 -28.05
CA PRO A 197 -11.05 -41.24 -26.97
C PRO A 197 -11.12 -41.79 -25.53
N ARG A 198 -10.53 -41.02 -24.61
CA ARG A 198 -10.86 -41.03 -23.17
C ARG A 198 -12.18 -40.29 -22.90
N ARG A 199 -13.15 -41.03 -22.35
CA ARG A 199 -14.32 -40.57 -21.56
C ARG A 199 -14.16 -41.26 -20.20
N GLY A 200 -14.59 -40.78 -19.05
CA GLY A 200 -15.39 -39.64 -18.61
C GLY A 200 -15.60 -39.85 -17.11
N THR A 201 -15.74 -38.73 -16.40
CA THR A 201 -16.02 -38.62 -14.96
C THR A 201 -17.34 -39.29 -14.53
N ARG A 202 -17.39 -39.88 -13.32
CA ARG A 202 -18.48 -39.73 -12.33
C ARG A 202 -18.28 -40.59 -11.07
N SER A 203 -18.33 -39.96 -9.90
CA SER A 203 -19.00 -40.46 -8.68
C SER A 203 -18.98 -39.31 -7.65
N ALA A 204 -20.05 -38.55 -7.40
CA ALA A 204 -21.29 -38.87 -6.67
C ALA A 204 -21.06 -39.24 -5.19
N ARG A 205 -21.29 -38.27 -4.28
CA ARG A 205 -21.79 -38.43 -2.89
C ARG A 205 -22.09 -37.01 -2.36
N ARG A 206 -23.33 -36.53 -2.41
CA ARG A 206 -24.48 -36.74 -1.49
C ARG A 206 -24.29 -36.03 -0.13
N ALA A 207 -24.99 -34.91 0.02
CA ALA A 207 -25.32 -34.26 1.31
C ALA A 207 -26.28 -35.16 2.14
N PRO A 208 -26.36 -34.95 3.47
CA PRO A 208 -27.43 -34.11 4.05
C PRO A 208 -26.86 -33.17 5.15
N GLY A 209 -27.43 -32.05 5.57
CA GLY A 209 -28.82 -31.63 5.65
C GLY A 209 -29.27 -31.62 7.12
N ARG A 210 -29.57 -30.44 7.68
CA ARG A 210 -30.58 -30.08 8.74
C ARG A 210 -30.06 -28.99 9.69
N ARG A 211 -30.75 -27.82 9.73
CA ARG A 211 -31.76 -27.37 10.73
C ARG A 211 -31.14 -27.23 12.13
N GLY A 212 -31.21 -26.14 12.89
CA GLY A 212 -32.08 -24.97 12.91
C GLY A 212 -32.50 -24.72 14.38
N ALA A 213 -32.39 -23.48 14.89
CA ALA A 213 -33.03 -22.90 16.09
C ALA A 213 -32.23 -21.62 16.45
N LYS A 214 -32.71 -20.37 16.49
CA LYS A 214 -33.93 -19.71 17.02
C LYS A 214 -34.08 -19.76 18.55
N ARG A 215 -33.78 -18.58 19.17
CA ARG A 215 -34.37 -17.90 20.35
C ARG A 215 -33.26 -17.39 21.27
N ALA A 216 -33.35 -16.33 22.08
CA ALA A 216 -34.16 -15.11 22.24
C ALA A 216 -34.00 -14.71 23.72
N SER A 217 -34.01 -13.39 24.00
CA SER A 217 -34.20 -12.73 25.32
C SER A 217 -33.13 -13.03 26.40
N SER A 218 -32.72 -12.14 27.31
CA SER A 218 -33.27 -10.95 27.99
C SER A 218 -32.07 -10.18 28.60
N GLY A 219 -31.98 -8.85 28.64
CA GLY A 219 -32.72 -7.96 29.53
C GLY A 219 -31.94 -7.62 30.82
N ASN A 220 -31.05 -6.60 30.73
CA ASN A 220 -30.76 -5.41 31.61
C ASN A 220 -31.06 -5.41 33.15
N PRO A 221 -30.74 -4.35 33.95
CA PRO A 221 -29.71 -3.27 33.96
C PRO A 221 -29.03 -3.06 35.35
N VAL A 222 -28.41 -1.86 35.57
CA VAL A 222 -28.12 -1.11 36.84
C VAL A 222 -26.61 -1.12 37.22
N ARG A 223 -25.86 -0.05 37.54
CA ARG A 223 -26.07 1.32 38.11
C ARG A 223 -24.87 2.21 37.69
N ALA A 224 -25.09 3.41 37.15
CA ALA A 224 -24.78 4.71 37.77
C ALA A 224 -23.71 4.74 38.87
N ASP A 225 -22.61 5.48 38.65
CA ASP A 225 -22.19 6.48 39.63
C ASP A 225 -21.46 7.68 39.00
N ALA A 226 -21.76 8.84 39.57
CA ALA A 226 -21.32 10.16 39.15
C ALA A 226 -20.00 10.53 39.83
N GLY A 227 -19.14 11.30 39.14
CA GLY A 227 -17.83 11.70 39.66
C GLY A 227 -17.31 12.97 39.01
N THR A 228 -17.98 14.08 39.29
CA THR A 228 -17.56 15.45 39.01
C THR A 228 -16.22 15.77 39.69
N ARG A 229 -15.22 16.28 38.95
CA ARG A 229 -14.11 17.14 39.44
C ARG A 229 -13.43 17.76 38.21
N SER A 230 -13.80 18.99 37.86
CA SER A 230 -13.21 20.25 38.33
C SER A 230 -11.86 20.57 37.69
N LEU A 231 -11.90 21.65 36.91
CA LEU A 231 -10.81 22.35 36.26
C LEU A 231 -9.74 22.80 37.27
N SER A 232 -8.48 22.66 36.90
CA SER A 232 -7.44 23.57 37.38
C SER A 232 -6.47 23.92 36.27
N ARG A 233 -6.66 25.14 35.77
CA ARG A 233 -5.69 25.93 35.04
C ARG A 233 -4.44 26.09 35.91
N ARG A 234 -3.26 25.76 35.36
CA ARG A 234 -1.97 26.39 35.72
C ARG A 234 -1.26 26.69 34.40
N THR A 235 -1.42 27.88 33.85
CA THR A 235 -0.53 29.05 34.01
C THR A 235 0.86 28.81 33.42
N VAL A 236 1.02 29.32 32.20
CA VAL A 236 2.26 29.53 31.44
C VAL A 236 3.07 30.65 32.09
N PRO A 237 4.38 30.49 32.35
CA PRO A 237 5.27 31.64 32.58
C PRO A 237 5.87 32.15 31.26
N PRO A 238 6.11 33.47 31.12
CA PRO A 238 6.45 34.10 29.85
C PRO A 238 7.92 33.96 29.46
N THR A 239 8.10 34.03 28.15
CA THR A 239 9.31 34.29 27.36
C THR A 239 10.25 35.33 27.98
N ARG A 240 11.51 34.94 28.23
CA ARG A 240 12.64 35.89 28.30
C ARG A 240 13.33 35.94 26.94
N ARG A 241 13.03 37.00 26.18
CA ARG A 241 13.94 37.60 25.20
C ARG A 241 14.91 38.51 25.95
N PHE A 242 16.19 38.18 25.90
CA PHE A 242 17.33 39.09 26.02
C PHE A 242 18.36 38.46 25.07
N GLY A 243 18.80 39.09 23.99
CA GLY A 243 19.37 40.42 23.94
C GLY A 243 20.79 40.20 23.46
N ALA A 244 21.04 40.46 22.17
CA ALA A 244 22.36 40.42 21.59
C ALA A 244 23.26 41.41 22.31
N GLN A 245 24.44 40.97 22.74
CA GLN A 245 25.55 41.86 23.01
C GLN A 245 26.76 41.39 22.22
N VAL A 246 27.10 42.27 21.28
CA VAL A 246 28.33 42.29 20.49
C VAL A 246 29.41 42.79 21.43
N ASP A 247 30.51 42.06 21.56
CA ASP A 247 31.79 42.66 21.97
C ASP A 247 32.86 42.29 20.93
N ARG A 248 33.27 43.34 20.20
CA ARG A 248 34.57 43.47 19.56
C ARG A 248 35.60 43.84 20.63
N LEU A 249 36.87 43.75 20.23
CA LEU A 249 38.13 44.10 20.93
C LEU A 249 38.71 42.87 21.65
N GLY A 250 39.89 42.34 21.34
CA GLY A 250 41.07 42.89 20.67
C GLY A 250 42.27 42.67 21.58
N GLY A 251 43.29 41.95 21.12
CA GLY A 251 44.64 41.94 21.70
C GLY A 251 45.09 40.66 22.38
N ARG A 252 45.78 39.79 21.64
CA ARG A 252 47.25 39.64 21.70
C ARG A 252 47.73 38.78 20.54
#